data_AF-A0A7W9SWT8-F1
#
_entry.id   AF-A0A7W9SWT8-F1
#
_cell.length_a   1.000
_cell.length_b   1.000
_cell.length_c   1.000
_cell.angle_alpha   90.00
_cell.angle_beta   90.00
_cell.angle_gamma   90.00
#
_symmetry.space_group_name_H-M   'P 1'
#
loop_
_entity.id
_entity.type
_entity.pdbx_description
1 polymer ?
#
loop_
_entity_poly.entity_id
_entity_poly.type
_entity_poly.pdbx_seq_one_letter_code
_entity_poly.pdbx_strand_id
1 'polypeptide(L)'
;MAVSDLENIISLLNRWETHWSDVNAALGASELILAPGFTVASLAEERAAFIADEQQIQAAENPAQGAATERDALKKALRTRISQLRAAVQGMLPGTRYVGMLPLLPATNAGEGIFLKALEDSSQLWATINSDTSLSEFVPLTLPVGYSQAQFATDTATLRGYYQSATQNREHARTLRGARAARRKALLARLTQYRKVLVARLPAGHPLLGTMPQG
;
A
#
# COMPACT_ATOMS: atom_id res chain seq x y z
N MET A 1 8.97 -3.69 11.01
CA MET A 1 10.04 -4.71 11.01
C MET A 1 10.77 -4.80 9.64
N ALA A 2 10.72 -3.75 8.79
CA ALA A 2 11.36 -3.74 7.46
C ALA A 2 12.72 -3.02 7.45
N VAL A 3 12.86 -1.95 8.25
CA VAL A 3 14.09 -1.13 8.33
C VAL A 3 15.32 -1.96 8.72
N SER A 4 15.16 -2.89 9.67
CA SER A 4 16.25 -3.77 10.11
C SER A 4 16.74 -4.73 9.04
N ASP A 5 15.90 -5.15 8.09
CA ASP A 5 16.31 -6.08 7.02
C ASP A 5 17.08 -5.35 5.92
N LEU A 6 16.66 -4.13 5.56
CA LEU A 6 17.36 -3.32 4.56
C LEU A 6 18.72 -2.84 5.05
N GLU A 7 18.79 -2.26 6.25
CA GLU A 7 20.05 -1.79 6.83
C GLU A 7 21.08 -2.93 6.88
N ASN A 8 20.64 -4.12 7.30
CA ASN A 8 21.47 -5.31 7.31
C ASN A 8 21.99 -5.70 5.91
N ILE A 9 21.13 -5.65 4.88
CA ILE A 9 21.54 -5.95 3.50
C ILE A 9 22.51 -4.90 2.96
N ILE A 10 22.25 -3.61 3.18
CA ILE A 10 23.11 -2.53 2.69
C ILE A 10 24.48 -2.59 3.38
N SER A 11 24.52 -2.79 4.70
CA SER A 11 25.77 -3.00 5.44
C SER A 11 26.50 -4.27 4.99
N LEU A 12 25.78 -5.35 4.67
CA LEU A 12 26.37 -6.54 4.08
C LEU A 12 27.02 -6.22 2.72
N LEU A 13 26.31 -5.54 1.83
CA LEU A 13 26.79 -5.20 0.50
C LEU A 13 28.02 -4.28 0.53
N ASN A 14 28.04 -3.29 1.41
CA ASN A 14 29.22 -2.43 1.58
C ASN A 14 30.46 -3.24 1.98
N ARG A 15 30.33 -4.22 2.89
CA ARG A 15 31.43 -5.11 3.27
C ARG A 15 31.93 -5.95 2.10
N TRP A 16 31.01 -6.46 1.26
CA TRP A 16 31.37 -7.20 0.06
C TRP A 16 32.06 -6.33 -0.99
N GLU A 17 31.60 -5.09 -1.20
CA GLU A 17 32.23 -4.16 -2.14
C GLU A 17 33.65 -3.77 -1.71
N THR A 18 33.87 -3.48 -0.43
CA THR A 18 35.21 -3.25 0.11
C THR A 18 36.09 -4.47 -0.12
N HIS A 19 35.63 -5.66 0.29
CA HIS A 19 36.41 -6.89 0.11
C HIS A 19 36.70 -7.22 -1.37
N TRP A 20 35.74 -6.97 -2.27
CA TRP A 20 35.96 -7.14 -3.71
C TRP A 20 37.03 -6.19 -4.24
N SER A 21 37.01 -4.94 -3.80
CA SER A 21 38.03 -3.95 -4.17
C SER A 21 39.42 -4.39 -3.72
N ASP A 22 39.56 -4.91 -2.50
CA ASP A 22 40.82 -5.45 -1.98
C ASP A 22 41.32 -6.66 -2.80
N VAL A 23 40.40 -7.53 -3.20
CA VAL A 23 40.71 -8.67 -4.07
C VAL A 23 41.20 -8.21 -5.44
N ASN A 24 40.51 -7.25 -6.06
CA ASN A 24 40.92 -6.72 -7.36
C ASN A 24 42.31 -6.09 -7.28
N ALA A 25 42.61 -5.37 -6.20
CA ALA A 25 43.95 -4.84 -5.95
C ALA A 25 45.00 -5.95 -5.83
N ALA A 26 44.69 -7.06 -5.15
CA ALA A 26 45.59 -8.20 -5.00
C ALA A 26 45.82 -8.98 -6.31
N LEU A 27 44.83 -9.03 -7.20
CA LEU A 27 44.92 -9.71 -8.51
C LEU A 27 45.65 -8.86 -9.57
N GLY A 28 45.82 -7.55 -9.34
CA GLY A 28 46.49 -6.64 -10.27
C GLY A 28 45.70 -6.41 -11.56
N ALA A 29 46.30 -6.65 -12.72
CA ALA A 29 45.70 -6.35 -14.03
C ALA A 29 44.50 -7.24 -14.41
N SER A 30 44.24 -8.32 -13.68
CA SER A 30 43.14 -9.25 -13.95
C SER A 30 42.00 -9.04 -12.95
N GLU A 31 41.03 -8.17 -13.29
CA GLU A 31 39.85 -7.94 -12.45
C GLU A 31 39.07 -9.25 -12.23
N LEU A 32 38.54 -9.44 -11.02
CA LEU A 32 37.62 -10.53 -10.74
C LEU A 32 36.26 -10.26 -11.38
N ILE A 33 35.92 -11.09 -12.37
CA ILE A 33 34.61 -11.08 -13.05
C ILE A 33 33.93 -12.43 -12.83
N LEU A 34 32.69 -12.41 -12.33
CA LEU A 34 31.89 -13.63 -12.17
C LEU A 34 31.02 -13.85 -13.40
N ALA A 35 30.88 -15.09 -13.87
CA ALA A 35 29.97 -15.36 -14.99
C ALA A 35 28.51 -14.97 -14.65
N PRO A 36 27.77 -14.27 -15.54
CA PRO A 36 28.07 -13.97 -16.93
C PRO A 36 28.63 -12.55 -17.19
N GLY A 37 29.43 -12.00 -16.28
CA GLY A 37 29.98 -10.63 -16.39
C GLY A 37 29.71 -9.74 -15.17
N PHE A 38 29.37 -10.33 -14.02
CA PHE A 38 29.06 -9.60 -12.79
C PHE A 38 30.36 -9.13 -12.11
N THR A 39 30.47 -7.83 -11.90
CA THR A 39 31.67 -7.14 -11.36
C THR A 39 31.36 -6.45 -10.03
N VAL A 40 32.35 -5.78 -9.43
CA VAL A 40 32.12 -4.90 -8.27
C VAL A 40 31.18 -3.74 -8.61
N ALA A 41 31.22 -3.22 -9.84
CA ALA A 41 30.29 -2.19 -10.30
C ALA A 41 28.85 -2.72 -10.33
N SER A 42 28.63 -3.94 -10.82
CA SER A 42 27.30 -4.59 -10.76
C SER A 42 26.81 -4.76 -9.32
N LEU A 43 27.70 -5.02 -8.36
CA LEU A 43 27.34 -5.11 -6.95
C LEU A 43 26.87 -3.75 -6.38
N ALA A 44 27.57 -2.68 -6.73
CA ALA A 44 27.20 -1.31 -6.35
C ALA A 44 25.85 -0.89 -6.96
N GLU A 45 25.57 -1.30 -8.21
CA GLU A 45 24.26 -1.13 -8.85
C GLU A 45 23.16 -1.88 -8.11
N GLU A 46 23.39 -3.13 -7.72
CA GLU A 46 22.41 -3.90 -6.93
C GLU A 46 22.12 -3.23 -5.58
N ARG A 47 23.14 -2.71 -4.89
CA ARG A 47 22.94 -1.94 -3.66
C ARG A 47 22.07 -0.71 -3.89
N ALA A 48 22.36 0.08 -4.92
CA ALA A 48 21.54 1.24 -5.27
C ALA A 48 20.09 0.83 -5.59
N ALA A 49 19.91 -0.32 -6.23
CA ALA A 49 18.60 -0.86 -6.55
C ALA A 49 17.83 -1.32 -5.29
N PHE A 50 18.46 -1.89 -4.26
CA PHE A 50 17.79 -2.18 -2.99
C PHE A 50 17.29 -0.92 -2.28
N ILE A 51 18.06 0.17 -2.34
CA ILE A 51 17.65 1.47 -1.79
C ILE A 51 16.43 1.99 -2.55
N ALA A 52 16.47 1.94 -3.89
CA ALA A 52 15.35 2.34 -4.73
C ALA A 52 14.10 1.47 -4.49
N ASP A 53 14.26 0.15 -4.36
CA ASP A 53 13.16 -0.78 -4.07
C ASP A 53 12.47 -0.40 -2.73
N GLU A 54 13.22 -0.04 -1.68
CA GLU A 54 12.62 0.41 -0.41
C GLU A 54 11.87 1.73 -0.57
N GLN A 55 12.45 2.72 -1.26
CA GLN A 55 11.79 3.99 -1.49
C GLN A 55 10.46 3.79 -2.24
N GLN A 56 10.43 2.89 -3.23
CA GLN A 56 9.21 2.54 -3.95
C GLN A 56 8.18 1.83 -3.06
N ILE A 57 8.62 0.89 -2.20
CA ILE A 57 7.73 0.22 -1.24
C ILE A 57 7.10 1.26 -0.31
N GLN A 58 7.90 2.17 0.25
CA GLN A 58 7.40 3.22 1.13
C GLN A 58 6.46 4.18 0.41
N ALA A 59 6.79 4.57 -0.83
CA ALA A 59 5.94 5.39 -1.68
C ALA A 59 4.61 4.71 -2.02
N ALA A 60 4.53 3.37 -2.03
CA ALA A 60 3.29 2.63 -2.21
C ALA A 60 2.50 2.45 -0.90
N GLU A 61 3.20 2.27 0.22
CA GLU A 61 2.56 2.09 1.54
C GLU A 61 1.91 3.37 2.07
N ASN A 62 2.56 4.53 1.88
CA ASN A 62 2.06 5.80 2.40
C ASN A 62 0.66 6.16 1.84
N PRO A 63 0.41 6.11 0.52
CA PRO A 63 -0.94 6.29 -0.04
C PRO A 63 -1.96 5.25 0.42
N ALA A 64 -1.54 3.99 0.66
CA ALA A 64 -2.43 2.97 1.17
C ALA A 64 -2.93 3.31 2.59
N GLN A 65 -2.04 3.80 3.45
CA GLN A 65 -2.37 4.25 4.80
C GLN A 65 -3.23 5.52 4.78
N GLY A 66 -2.87 6.49 3.93
CA GLY A 66 -3.66 7.71 3.73
C GLY A 66 -5.09 7.40 3.29
N ALA A 67 -5.25 6.58 2.24
CA ALA A 67 -6.57 6.18 1.76
C ALA A 67 -7.39 5.42 2.82
N ALA A 68 -6.76 4.59 3.66
CA ALA A 68 -7.46 3.90 4.75
C ALA A 68 -7.95 4.87 5.83
N THR A 69 -7.13 5.86 6.21
CA THR A 69 -7.49 6.90 7.17
C THR A 69 -8.65 7.76 6.65
N GLU A 70 -8.57 8.23 5.41
CA GLU A 70 -9.60 9.04 4.77
C GLU A 70 -10.92 8.27 4.61
N ARG A 71 -10.83 7.00 4.20
CA ARG A 71 -11.98 6.08 4.17
C ARG A 71 -12.66 6.00 5.54
N ASP A 72 -11.90 5.77 6.61
CA ASP A 72 -12.47 5.57 7.94
C ASP A 72 -13.09 6.86 8.50
N ALA A 73 -12.49 8.02 8.21
CA ALA A 73 -13.07 9.32 8.51
C ALA A 73 -14.39 9.54 7.75
N LEU A 74 -14.41 9.27 6.44
CA LEU A 74 -15.58 9.46 5.60
C LEU A 74 -16.72 8.48 5.94
N LYS A 75 -16.41 7.23 6.34
CA LYS A 75 -17.40 6.29 6.88
C LYS A 75 -18.11 6.86 8.10
N LYS A 76 -17.38 7.46 9.03
CA LYS A 76 -17.99 8.08 10.23
C LYS A 76 -18.90 9.23 9.83
N ALA A 77 -18.45 10.10 8.92
CA ALA A 77 -19.24 11.22 8.43
C ALA A 77 -20.53 10.75 7.73
N LEU A 78 -20.42 9.83 6.77
CA LEU A 78 -21.57 9.30 6.03
C LEU A 78 -22.55 8.55 6.92
N ARG A 79 -22.07 7.80 7.92
CA ARG A 79 -22.95 7.17 8.92
C ARG A 79 -23.79 8.21 9.66
N THR A 80 -23.19 9.34 10.06
CA THR A 80 -23.93 10.45 10.66
C THR A 80 -25.00 10.99 9.70
N ARG A 81 -24.70 11.10 8.40
CA ARG A 81 -25.68 11.54 7.38
C ARG A 81 -26.84 10.55 7.22
N ILE A 82 -26.59 9.24 7.24
CA ILE A 82 -27.67 8.23 7.26
C ILE A 82 -28.54 8.42 8.51
N SER A 83 -27.93 8.62 9.68
CA SER A 83 -28.67 8.85 10.93
C SER A 83 -29.55 10.11 10.86
N GLN A 84 -29.04 11.19 10.26
CA GLN A 84 -29.78 12.42 10.04
C GLN A 84 -30.95 12.22 9.06
N LEU A 85 -30.72 11.49 7.96
CA LEU A 85 -31.79 11.11 7.02
C LEU A 85 -32.88 10.31 7.72
N ARG A 86 -32.51 9.30 8.51
CA ARG A 86 -33.46 8.50 9.30
C ARG A 86 -34.30 9.38 10.22
N ALA A 87 -33.67 10.28 10.98
CA ALA A 87 -34.37 11.20 11.88
C ALA A 87 -35.29 12.17 11.12
N ALA A 88 -34.85 12.69 9.98
CA ALA A 88 -35.65 13.58 9.14
C ALA A 88 -36.90 12.87 8.61
N VAL A 89 -36.78 11.65 8.10
CA VAL A 89 -37.93 10.86 7.64
C VAL A 89 -38.90 10.55 8.78
N GLN A 90 -38.40 10.18 9.96
CA GLN A 90 -39.26 9.89 11.12
C GLN A 90 -39.98 11.14 11.65
N GLY A 91 -39.31 12.30 11.65
CA GLY A 91 -39.86 13.54 12.20
C GLY A 91 -40.74 14.33 11.23
N MET A 92 -40.34 14.41 9.95
CA MET A 92 -41.03 15.20 8.92
C MET A 92 -42.09 14.40 8.17
N LEU A 93 -41.89 13.08 8.04
CA LEU A 93 -42.78 12.20 7.28
C LEU A 93 -43.40 11.09 8.16
N PRO A 94 -43.92 11.39 9.36
CA PRO A 94 -44.49 10.38 10.23
C PRO A 94 -45.72 9.73 9.58
N GLY A 95 -45.90 8.42 9.80
CA GLY A 95 -47.03 7.66 9.25
C GLY A 95 -46.96 7.36 7.75
N THR A 96 -45.95 7.86 7.03
CA THR A 96 -45.72 7.51 5.63
C THR A 96 -45.07 6.13 5.47
N ARG A 97 -45.16 5.55 4.27
CA ARG A 97 -44.47 4.29 3.93
C ARG A 97 -42.94 4.37 4.08
N TYR A 98 -42.37 5.56 3.97
CA TYR A 98 -40.92 5.77 3.97
C TYR A 98 -40.26 5.43 5.30
N VAL A 99 -40.99 5.54 6.41
CA VAL A 99 -40.50 5.13 7.74
C VAL A 99 -40.17 3.63 7.77
N GLY A 100 -41.00 2.80 7.13
CA GLY A 100 -40.76 1.36 7.01
C GLY A 100 -39.65 0.98 6.02
N MET A 101 -39.22 1.91 5.17
CA MET A 101 -38.16 1.71 4.18
C MET A 101 -36.77 2.15 4.69
N LEU A 102 -36.67 2.65 5.92
CA LEU A 102 -35.42 3.20 6.45
C LEU A 102 -34.32 2.13 6.55
N PRO A 103 -33.19 2.29 5.85
CA PRO A 103 -32.11 1.30 5.85
C PRO A 103 -31.45 1.21 7.21
N LEU A 104 -31.02 0.00 7.60
CA LEU A 104 -30.29 -0.22 8.84
C LEU A 104 -29.00 0.62 8.86
N LEU A 105 -28.70 1.23 10.00
CA LEU A 105 -27.47 1.99 10.17
C LEU A 105 -26.27 1.03 10.27
N PRO A 106 -25.31 1.07 9.33
CA PRO A 106 -24.18 0.15 9.37
C PRO A 106 -23.23 0.51 10.52
N ALA A 107 -22.54 -0.50 11.05
CA ALA A 107 -21.44 -0.30 11.98
C ALA A 107 -20.26 0.36 11.26
N THR A 108 -19.48 1.21 11.94
CA THR A 108 -18.32 1.88 11.34
C THR A 108 -17.20 0.91 10.95
N ASN A 109 -17.11 -0.24 11.63
CA ASN A 109 -16.21 -1.35 11.32
C ASN A 109 -16.80 -2.38 10.35
N ALA A 110 -18.02 -2.17 9.84
CA ALA A 110 -18.61 -3.08 8.85
C ALA A 110 -17.73 -3.17 7.59
N GLY A 111 -17.70 -4.37 6.99
CA GLY A 111 -17.01 -4.59 5.72
C GLY A 111 -17.55 -3.71 4.60
N GLU A 112 -16.74 -3.52 3.56
CA GLU A 112 -17.04 -2.63 2.43
C GLU A 112 -18.43 -2.85 1.84
N GLY A 113 -18.75 -4.09 1.46
CA GLY A 113 -20.04 -4.40 0.82
C GLY A 113 -21.26 -4.07 1.69
N ILE A 114 -21.20 -4.38 3.00
CA ILE A 114 -22.28 -4.07 3.94
C ILE A 114 -22.44 -2.56 4.09
N PHE A 115 -21.34 -1.84 4.23
CA PHE A 115 -21.37 -0.39 4.41
C PHE A 115 -21.87 0.33 3.15
N LEU A 116 -21.37 -0.05 1.98
CA LEU A 116 -21.76 0.54 0.69
C LEU A 116 -23.22 0.24 0.35
N LYS A 117 -23.72 -0.97 0.65
CA LYS A 117 -25.14 -1.31 0.44
C LYS A 117 -26.07 -0.40 1.24
N ALA A 118 -25.73 -0.12 2.50
CA ALA A 118 -26.52 0.79 3.32
C ALA A 118 -26.52 2.23 2.78
N LEU A 119 -25.41 2.70 2.20
CA LEU A 119 -25.35 4.01 1.54
C LEU A 119 -26.23 4.04 0.29
N GLU A 120 -26.16 2.99 -0.53
CA GLU A 120 -26.98 2.88 -1.73
C GLU A 120 -28.48 2.87 -1.39
N ASP A 121 -28.89 2.07 -0.40
CA ASP A 121 -30.29 2.03 0.05
C ASP A 121 -30.76 3.38 0.60
N SER A 122 -29.89 4.08 1.33
CA SER A 122 -30.16 5.43 1.83
C SER A 122 -30.32 6.43 0.68
N SER A 123 -29.45 6.35 -0.33
CA SER A 123 -29.48 7.23 -1.50
C SER A 123 -30.74 7.00 -2.34
N GLN A 124 -31.13 5.74 -2.55
CA GLN A 124 -32.34 5.36 -3.28
C GLN A 124 -33.61 5.80 -2.56
N LEU A 125 -33.68 5.60 -1.24
CA LEU A 125 -34.80 6.09 -0.44
C LEU A 125 -34.92 7.61 -0.52
N TRP A 126 -33.81 8.33 -0.38
CA TRP A 126 -33.80 9.79 -0.46
C TRP A 126 -34.24 10.27 -1.85
N ALA A 127 -33.78 9.63 -2.92
CA ALA A 127 -34.24 9.90 -4.29
C ALA A 127 -35.75 9.73 -4.42
N THR A 128 -36.26 8.61 -3.90
CA THR A 128 -37.69 8.27 -3.95
C THR A 128 -38.52 9.33 -3.25
N ILE A 129 -38.13 9.75 -2.05
CA ILE A 129 -38.80 10.81 -1.30
C ILE A 129 -38.79 12.11 -2.10
N ASN A 130 -37.63 12.54 -2.62
CA ASN A 130 -37.50 13.79 -3.37
C ASN A 130 -38.32 13.80 -4.68
N SER A 131 -38.61 12.63 -5.23
CA SER A 131 -39.46 12.47 -6.42
C SER A 131 -40.95 12.34 -6.12
N ASP A 132 -41.34 12.21 -4.86
CA ASP A 132 -42.73 12.01 -4.47
C ASP A 132 -43.49 13.35 -4.45
N THR A 133 -44.26 13.59 -5.51
CA THR A 133 -45.03 14.81 -5.68
C THR A 133 -46.15 14.98 -4.65
N SER A 134 -46.56 13.91 -3.93
CA SER A 134 -47.55 14.05 -2.86
C SER A 134 -46.96 14.67 -1.59
N LEU A 135 -45.64 14.88 -1.52
CA LEU A 135 -44.93 15.44 -0.37
C LEU A 135 -44.39 16.85 -0.63
N SER A 136 -45.02 17.63 -1.51
CA SER A 136 -44.51 18.91 -2.04
C SER A 136 -44.03 19.93 -0.99
N GLU A 137 -44.56 19.88 0.24
CA GLU A 137 -44.15 20.78 1.34
C GLU A 137 -42.79 20.40 1.98
N PHE A 138 -42.30 19.18 1.76
CA PHE A 138 -41.08 18.64 2.39
C PHE A 138 -39.95 18.34 1.40
N VAL A 139 -40.22 18.47 0.09
CA VAL A 139 -39.26 18.16 -0.98
C VAL A 139 -38.75 19.43 -1.65
N PRO A 140 -37.44 19.53 -1.97
CA PRO A 140 -36.42 18.51 -1.74
C PRO A 140 -36.03 18.40 -0.26
N LEU A 141 -35.96 17.16 0.22
CA LEU A 141 -35.47 16.87 1.56
C LEU A 141 -33.98 17.23 1.60
N THR A 142 -33.62 18.14 2.51
CA THR A 142 -32.22 18.52 2.77
C THR A 142 -31.86 18.21 4.22
N LEU A 143 -30.62 17.77 4.44
CA LEU A 143 -30.08 17.52 5.78
C LEU A 143 -29.46 18.79 6.36
N PRO A 144 -29.12 18.82 7.67
CA PRO A 144 -28.56 20.00 8.30
C PRO A 144 -27.38 20.60 7.54
N VAL A 145 -27.29 21.93 7.55
CA VAL A 145 -26.30 22.72 6.80
C VAL A 145 -26.48 22.62 5.28
N GLY A 146 -27.70 22.35 4.80
CA GLY A 146 -28.03 22.27 3.38
C GLY A 146 -27.42 21.06 2.66
N TYR A 147 -27.06 20.02 3.41
CA TYR A 147 -26.43 18.82 2.85
C TYR A 147 -27.44 18.05 1.98
N SER A 148 -27.17 18.00 0.68
CA SER A 148 -28.10 17.49 -0.33
C SER A 148 -27.86 16.02 -0.69
N GLN A 149 -28.83 15.43 -1.37
CA GLN A 149 -28.70 14.09 -1.94
C GLN A 149 -27.52 13.99 -2.94
N ALA A 150 -27.27 15.05 -3.72
CA ALA A 150 -26.15 15.10 -4.65
C ALA A 150 -24.80 15.06 -3.91
N GLN A 151 -24.67 15.82 -2.81
CA GLN A 151 -23.46 15.76 -1.97
C GLN A 151 -23.27 14.36 -1.36
N PHE A 152 -24.34 13.72 -0.90
CA PHE A 152 -24.29 12.35 -0.40
C PHE A 152 -23.79 11.34 -1.45
N ALA A 153 -24.24 11.49 -2.69
CA ALA A 153 -23.80 10.66 -3.81
C ALA A 153 -22.31 10.89 -4.13
N THR A 154 -21.86 12.15 -4.16
CA THR A 154 -20.44 12.52 -4.33
C THR A 154 -19.58 11.89 -3.23
N ASP A 155 -19.96 12.05 -1.97
CA ASP A 155 -19.21 11.50 -0.84
C ASP A 155 -19.20 9.95 -0.87
N THR A 156 -20.29 9.32 -1.31
CA THR A 156 -20.35 7.87 -1.51
C THR A 156 -19.40 7.39 -2.62
N ALA A 157 -19.33 8.12 -3.74
CA ALA A 157 -18.38 7.83 -4.82
C ALA A 157 -16.92 8.01 -4.35
N THR A 158 -16.63 9.08 -3.61
CA THR A 158 -15.32 9.32 -2.99
C THR A 158 -14.95 8.18 -2.03
N LEU A 159 -15.89 7.70 -1.21
CA LEU A 159 -15.64 6.56 -0.32
C LEU A 159 -15.25 5.30 -1.11
N ARG A 160 -15.96 4.99 -2.21
CA ARG A 160 -15.60 3.86 -3.10
C ARG A 160 -14.18 4.04 -3.67
N GLY A 161 -13.84 5.26 -4.08
CA GLY A 161 -12.48 5.59 -4.52
C GLY A 161 -11.42 5.29 -3.46
N TYR A 162 -11.67 5.64 -2.19
CA TYR A 162 -10.73 5.33 -1.11
C TYR A 162 -10.58 3.83 -0.84
N TYR A 163 -11.65 3.03 -0.94
CA TYR A 163 -11.55 1.57 -0.85
C TYR A 163 -10.66 1.00 -1.96
N GLN A 164 -10.89 1.42 -3.21
CA GLN A 164 -10.12 0.95 -4.36
C GLN A 164 -8.65 1.35 -4.25
N SER A 165 -8.37 2.61 -3.93
CA SER A 165 -7.01 3.13 -3.75
C SER A 165 -6.27 2.40 -2.63
N ALA A 166 -6.91 2.15 -1.49
CA ALA A 166 -6.29 1.42 -0.39
C ALA A 166 -5.92 -0.02 -0.80
N THR A 167 -6.77 -0.70 -1.57
CA THR A 167 -6.51 -2.06 -2.06
C THR A 167 -5.41 -2.10 -3.10
N GLN A 168 -5.49 -1.24 -4.13
CA GLN A 168 -4.50 -1.17 -5.21
C GLN A 168 -3.09 -0.87 -4.68
N ASN A 169 -2.96 0.12 -3.79
CA ASN A 169 -1.67 0.49 -3.22
C ASN A 169 -1.06 -0.60 -2.34
N ARG A 170 -1.89 -1.39 -1.62
CA ARG A 170 -1.42 -2.55 -0.85
C ARG A 170 -0.90 -3.67 -1.74
N GLU A 171 -1.62 -4.01 -2.82
CA GLU A 171 -1.17 -5.03 -3.76
C GLU A 171 0.09 -4.58 -4.53
N HIS A 172 0.19 -3.28 -4.84
CA HIS A 172 1.41 -2.72 -5.42
C HIS A 172 2.61 -2.87 -4.46
N ALA A 173 2.47 -2.44 -3.20
CA ALA A 173 3.51 -2.63 -2.18
C ALA A 173 3.90 -4.10 -2.01
N ARG A 174 2.91 -5.01 -2.01
CA ARG A 174 3.15 -6.46 -1.93
C ARG A 174 3.98 -6.96 -3.12
N THR A 175 3.67 -6.52 -4.32
CA THR A 175 4.41 -6.88 -5.54
C THR A 175 5.85 -6.41 -5.47
N LEU A 176 6.08 -5.17 -5.04
CA LEU A 176 7.43 -4.61 -4.87
C LEU A 176 8.26 -5.40 -3.83
N ARG A 177 7.65 -5.78 -2.69
CA ARG A 177 8.32 -6.65 -1.71
C ARG A 177 8.69 -8.02 -2.30
N GLY A 178 7.82 -8.57 -3.14
CA GLY A 178 8.08 -9.82 -3.87
C GLY A 178 9.27 -9.69 -4.82
N ALA A 179 9.33 -8.61 -5.60
CA ALA A 179 10.44 -8.31 -6.50
C ALA A 179 11.77 -8.15 -5.74
N ARG A 180 11.76 -7.41 -4.62
CA ARG A 180 12.93 -7.26 -3.75
C ARG A 180 13.42 -8.58 -3.17
N ALA A 181 12.49 -9.45 -2.74
CA ALA A 181 12.84 -10.78 -2.23
C ALA A 181 13.49 -11.66 -3.31
N ALA A 182 13.00 -11.59 -4.56
CA ALA A 182 13.60 -12.28 -5.69
C ALA A 182 15.01 -11.75 -6.00
N ARG A 183 15.20 -10.42 -6.01
CA ARG A 183 16.51 -9.76 -6.16
C ARG A 183 17.50 -10.24 -5.10
N ARG A 184 17.08 -10.27 -3.83
CA ARG A 184 17.89 -10.78 -2.70
C ARG A 184 18.36 -12.21 -2.94
N LYS A 185 17.47 -13.09 -3.39
CA LYS A 185 17.83 -14.48 -3.71
C LYS A 185 18.87 -14.56 -4.82
N ALA A 186 18.72 -13.79 -5.90
CA ALA A 186 19.68 -13.74 -7.00
C ALA A 186 21.04 -13.21 -6.55
N LEU A 187 21.06 -12.14 -5.77
CA LEU A 187 22.27 -11.56 -5.18
C LEU A 187 23.03 -12.56 -4.30
N LEU A 188 22.33 -13.27 -3.40
CA LEU A 188 22.97 -14.28 -2.54
C LEU A 188 23.62 -15.41 -3.35
N ALA A 189 23.04 -15.80 -4.49
CA ALA A 189 23.65 -16.75 -5.41
C ALA A 189 24.96 -16.20 -6.03
N ARG A 190 24.99 -14.91 -6.38
CA ARG A 190 26.21 -14.22 -6.87
C ARG A 190 27.29 -14.16 -5.80
N LEU A 191 26.93 -13.81 -4.57
CA LEU A 191 27.88 -13.77 -3.46
C LEU A 191 28.44 -15.16 -3.14
N THR A 192 27.62 -16.21 -3.28
CA THR A 192 28.09 -17.60 -3.16
C THR A 192 29.06 -17.98 -4.29
N GLN A 193 28.77 -17.58 -5.52
CA GLN A 193 29.66 -17.77 -6.67
C GLN A 193 31.01 -17.04 -6.45
N TYR A 194 30.96 -15.81 -5.97
CA TYR A 194 32.14 -15.02 -5.60
C TYR A 194 33.06 -15.79 -4.65
N ARG A 195 32.52 -16.36 -3.55
CA ARG A 195 33.29 -17.17 -2.60
C ARG A 195 34.03 -18.32 -3.29
N LYS A 196 33.35 -19.05 -4.18
CA LYS A 196 33.93 -20.19 -4.90
C LYS A 196 35.04 -19.76 -5.86
N VAL A 197 34.83 -18.67 -6.60
CA VAL A 197 35.83 -18.18 -7.56
C VAL A 197 37.08 -17.68 -6.82
N LEU A 198 36.91 -17.02 -5.67
CA LEU A 198 38.03 -16.57 -4.85
C LEU A 198 38.96 -17.69 -4.39
N VAL A 199 38.38 -18.79 -3.89
CA VAL A 199 39.17 -19.97 -3.46
C VAL A 199 39.97 -20.55 -4.62
N ALA A 200 39.48 -20.45 -5.86
CA ALA A 200 40.19 -20.91 -7.05
C ALA A 200 41.25 -19.91 -7.57
N ARG A 201 41.11 -18.61 -7.27
CA ARG A 201 41.96 -17.55 -7.81
C ARG A 201 43.12 -17.15 -6.89
N LEU A 202 42.93 -17.27 -5.58
CA LEU A 202 43.94 -16.90 -4.59
C LEU A 202 44.70 -18.15 -4.10
N PRO A 203 46.00 -18.03 -3.80
CA PRO A 203 46.77 -19.14 -3.23
C PRO A 203 46.23 -19.54 -1.85
N ALA A 204 46.41 -20.80 -1.47
CA ALA A 204 46.06 -21.27 -0.14
C ALA A 204 46.79 -20.45 0.94
N GLY A 205 46.06 -20.04 1.98
CA GLY A 205 46.60 -19.20 3.06
C GLY A 205 46.61 -17.70 2.77
N HIS A 206 46.12 -17.24 1.61
CA HIS A 206 46.02 -15.81 1.32
C HIS A 206 45.11 -15.11 2.36
N PRO A 207 45.51 -13.97 2.95
CA PRO A 207 44.78 -13.33 4.05
C PRO A 207 43.33 -12.96 3.68
N LEU A 208 43.08 -12.55 2.43
CA LEU A 208 41.73 -12.24 1.93
C LEU A 208 40.77 -13.44 1.95
N LEU A 209 41.25 -14.69 1.96
CA LEU A 209 40.37 -15.85 2.13
C LEU A 209 39.82 -15.91 3.56
N GLY A 210 40.56 -15.40 4.55
CA GLY A 210 40.16 -15.36 5.96
C GLY A 210 39.27 -14.18 6.35
N THR A 211 39.31 -13.08 5.59
CA THR A 211 38.51 -11.87 5.84
C THR A 211 37.21 -11.80 5.03
N MET A 212 36.87 -12.89 4.34
CA MET A 212 35.69 -12.96 3.48
C MET A 212 34.41 -12.63 4.27
N PRO A 213 33.59 -11.67 3.80
CA PRO A 213 32.38 -11.28 4.50
C PRO A 213 31.43 -12.48 4.70
N GLN A 214 30.94 -12.60 5.94
CA GLN A 214 29.91 -13.56 6.31
C GLN A 214 28.53 -12.95 6.07
N GLY A 215 27.63 -13.77 5.53
CA GLY A 215 26.29 -13.42 5.08
C GLY A 215 25.57 -14.66 4.61
#